data_AF-A0A7Y3T1R5-F1
#
_entry.id   AF-A0A7Y3T1R5-F1
#
_cell.length_a   1.000
_cell.length_b   1.000
_cell.length_c   1.000
_cell.angle_alpha   90.00
_cell.angle_beta   90.00
_cell.angle_gamma   90.00
#
_symmetry.space_group_name_H-M   'P 1'
#
loop_
_entity.id
_entity.type
_entity.pdbx_description
1 polymer ?
#
loop_
_entity_poly.entity_id
_entity_poly.type
_entity_poly.pdbx_seq_one_letter_code
_entity_poly.pdbx_strand_id
1 'polypeptide(L)'
;MSAADAIKAVTGIDPLAKFRGKYQTEAGAARKMRQNGCENVKDVFETYLGLEPVNRLSARRGDVGVMKLNGEYVAGFICSSGFAVKQPQGLTFFPVTEIEQAYTVGE
;
A
#
# COMPACT_ATOMS: atom_id res chain seq x y z
N MET A 1 4.06 -10.45 -3.75
CA MET A 1 3.68 -9.14 -4.34
C MET A 1 3.25 -8.22 -3.21
N SER A 2 3.63 -6.95 -3.22
CA SER A 2 3.18 -5.89 -2.29
C SER A 2 2.42 -4.79 -3.05
N ALA A 3 1.86 -3.81 -2.34
CA ALA A 3 1.25 -2.63 -2.96
C ALA A 3 2.23 -1.88 -3.88
N ALA A 4 3.52 -1.77 -3.51
CA ALA A 4 4.53 -1.16 -4.37
C ALA A 4 4.82 -1.98 -5.64
N ASP A 5 4.73 -3.31 -5.57
CA ASP A 5 4.82 -4.16 -6.77
C ASP A 5 3.61 -3.94 -7.70
N ALA A 6 2.41 -3.74 -7.14
CA ALA A 6 1.20 -3.41 -7.92
C ALA A 6 1.34 -2.05 -8.61
N ILE A 7 1.82 -1.01 -7.89
CA ILE A 7 2.10 0.31 -8.48
C ILE A 7 3.10 0.21 -9.62
N LYS A 8 4.18 -0.56 -9.43
CA LYS A 8 5.17 -0.81 -10.48
C LYS A 8 4.55 -1.51 -11.70
N ALA A 9 3.66 -2.47 -11.47
CA ALA A 9 3.01 -3.20 -12.57
C ALA A 9 2.08 -2.29 -13.39
N VAL A 10 1.42 -1.31 -12.76
CA VAL A 10 0.52 -0.36 -13.44
C VAL A 10 1.30 0.76 -14.13
N THR A 11 2.24 1.39 -13.43
CA THR A 11 2.92 2.62 -13.89
C THR A 11 4.27 2.37 -14.57
N GLY A 12 4.83 1.16 -14.45
CA GLY A 12 6.20 0.83 -14.86
C GLY A 12 7.28 1.33 -13.88
N ILE A 13 6.92 2.13 -12.87
CA ILE A 13 7.86 2.79 -11.96
C ILE A 13 7.77 2.14 -10.58
N ASP A 14 8.91 1.73 -10.00
CA ASP A 14 8.94 1.22 -8.63
C ASP A 14 9.03 2.38 -7.62
N PRO A 15 7.93 2.71 -6.91
CA PRO A 15 7.89 3.86 -6.01
C PRO A 15 8.88 3.72 -4.83
N LEU A 16 9.26 2.49 -4.51
CA LEU A 16 10.13 2.17 -3.37
C LEU A 16 11.51 1.66 -3.81
N ALA A 17 11.91 1.87 -5.08
CA ALA A 17 13.21 1.47 -5.61
C ALA A 17 14.38 1.91 -4.69
N LYS A 18 14.32 3.16 -4.21
CA LYS A 18 15.35 3.75 -3.34
C LYS A 18 15.42 3.10 -1.94
N PHE A 19 14.42 2.31 -1.54
CA PHE A 19 14.33 1.67 -0.23
C PHE A 19 14.42 0.15 -0.27
N ARG A 20 14.23 -0.49 -1.43
CA ARG A 20 14.30 -1.95 -1.59
C ARG A 20 15.62 -2.50 -1.05
N GLY A 21 15.53 -3.56 -0.25
CA GLY A 21 16.70 -4.21 0.36
C GLY A 21 17.42 -3.39 1.43
N LYS A 22 16.99 -2.15 1.71
CA LYS A 22 17.67 -1.27 2.69
C LYS A 22 17.10 -1.38 4.11
N TYR A 23 16.11 -2.23 4.34
CA TYR A 23 15.57 -2.57 5.65
C TYR A 23 15.17 -4.05 5.67
N GLN A 24 15.34 -4.70 6.82
CA GLN A 24 14.98 -6.11 7.05
C GLN A 24 14.00 -6.27 8.21
N THR A 25 13.81 -5.22 9.01
CA THR A 25 12.94 -5.22 10.19
C THR A 25 11.85 -4.16 10.05
N GLU A 26 10.71 -4.39 10.70
CA GLU A 26 9.59 -3.45 10.77
C GLU A 26 10.02 -2.10 11.37
N ALA A 27 10.82 -2.13 12.45
CA ALA A 27 11.39 -0.93 13.05
C ALA A 27 12.26 -0.13 12.06
N GLY A 28 13.05 -0.81 11.22
CA GLY A 28 13.85 -0.20 10.17
C GLY A 28 13.02 0.44 9.06
N ALA A 29 11.90 -0.21 8.69
CA ALA A 29 10.93 0.34 7.75
C ALA A 29 10.27 1.61 8.32
N ALA A 30 9.74 1.53 9.55
CA ALA A 30 9.11 2.66 10.23
C ALA A 30 10.04 3.87 10.39
N ARG A 31 11.33 3.63 10.69
CA ARG A 31 12.33 4.71 10.75
C ARG A 31 12.47 5.42 9.41
N LYS A 32 12.55 4.68 8.29
CA LYS A 32 12.65 5.27 6.96
C LYS A 32 11.39 6.03 6.56
N MET A 33 10.21 5.52 6.92
CA MET A 33 8.94 6.22 6.70
C MET A 33 8.95 7.59 7.39
N ARG A 34 9.29 7.62 8.69
CA ARG A 34 9.37 8.88 9.46
C ARG A 34 10.38 9.87 8.90
N GLN A 35 11.54 9.38 8.43
CA GLN A 35 12.54 10.22 7.75
C GLN A 35 12.05 10.84 6.43
N ASN A 36 10.97 10.32 5.85
CA ASN A 36 10.34 10.86 4.64
C ASN A 36 8.99 11.53 4.97
N GLY A 37 8.79 11.97 6.22
CA GLY A 37 7.59 12.71 6.63
C GLY A 37 6.32 11.87 6.76
N CYS A 38 6.44 10.56 6.85
CA CYS A 38 5.30 9.64 7.00
C CYS A 38 5.28 9.05 8.41
N GLU A 39 4.20 9.25 9.16
CA GLU A 39 4.02 8.67 10.49
C GLU A 39 3.53 7.23 10.39
N ASN A 40 2.72 6.94 9.39
CA ASN A 40 2.11 5.63 9.16
C ASN A 40 2.03 5.29 7.65
N VAL A 41 1.51 4.10 7.33
CA VAL A 41 1.48 3.59 5.94
C VAL A 41 0.52 4.38 5.04
N LYS A 42 -0.56 4.95 5.58
CA LYS A 42 -1.50 5.82 4.85
C LYS A 42 -0.76 7.04 4.29
N ASP A 43 0.06 7.67 5.13
CA ASP A 43 0.87 8.84 4.75
C ASP A 43 1.89 8.50 3.65
N VAL A 44 2.31 7.24 3.53
CA VAL A 44 3.19 6.85 2.41
C VAL A 44 2.46 7.02 1.08
N PHE A 45 1.17 6.68 1.01
CA PHE A 45 0.39 6.90 -0.21
C PHE A 45 0.06 8.38 -0.43
N GLU A 46 -0.39 9.09 0.61
CA GLU A 46 -0.86 10.47 0.47
C GLU A 46 0.28 11.49 0.42
N THR A 47 1.26 11.40 1.32
CA THR A 47 2.33 12.39 1.46
C THR A 47 3.52 12.04 0.57
N TYR A 48 4.00 10.79 0.62
CA TYR A 48 5.23 10.42 -0.08
C TYR A 48 5.01 10.11 -1.57
N LEU A 49 3.91 9.44 -1.90
CA LEU A 49 3.56 9.09 -3.29
C LEU A 49 2.59 10.07 -3.94
N GLY A 50 1.91 10.92 -3.17
CA GLY A 50 0.98 11.91 -3.71
C GLY A 50 -0.21 11.28 -4.44
N LEU A 51 -0.66 10.09 -4.03
CA LEU A 51 -1.78 9.42 -4.67
C LEU A 51 -3.11 10.05 -4.23
N GLU A 52 -4.01 10.24 -5.18
CA GLU A 52 -5.33 10.83 -4.92
C GLU A 52 -6.25 9.79 -4.25
N PRO A 53 -6.87 10.13 -3.09
CA PRO A 53 -7.84 9.25 -2.46
C PRO A 53 -9.10 9.08 -3.31
N VAL A 54 -9.59 7.85 -3.38
CA VAL A 54 -10.87 7.53 -4.03
C VAL A 54 -11.82 6.80 -3.09
N ASN A 55 -13.10 6.79 -3.43
CA ASN A 55 -14.06 5.95 -2.71
C ASN A 55 -13.63 4.48 -2.82
N ARG A 56 -13.52 3.80 -1.67
CA ARG A 56 -13.11 2.39 -1.61
C ARG A 56 -13.94 1.46 -2.50
N LEU A 57 -15.24 1.72 -2.66
CA LEU A 57 -16.13 0.91 -3.51
C LEU A 57 -15.96 1.19 -5.00
N SER A 58 -15.28 2.28 -5.35
CA SER A 58 -14.90 2.63 -6.73
C SER A 58 -13.52 2.14 -7.12
N ALA A 59 -12.75 1.59 -6.17
CA ALA A 59 -11.39 1.10 -6.41
C ALA A 59 -11.38 -0.09 -7.38
N ARG A 60 -10.44 -0.08 -8.32
CA ARG A 60 -10.35 -1.02 -9.43
C ARG A 60 -9.10 -1.87 -9.32
N ARG A 61 -9.06 -2.98 -10.07
CA ARG A 61 -7.86 -3.82 -10.15
C ARG A 61 -6.65 -2.96 -10.55
N GLY A 62 -5.59 -3.01 -9.73
CA GLY A 62 -4.39 -2.18 -9.90
C GLY A 62 -4.30 -1.03 -8.89
N ASP A 63 -5.43 -0.58 -8.35
CA ASP A 63 -5.46 0.42 -7.28
C ASP A 63 -4.90 -0.15 -5.98
N VAL A 64 -4.48 0.76 -5.10
CA VAL A 64 -3.91 0.42 -3.79
C VAL A 64 -4.75 1.01 -2.68
N GLY A 65 -4.50 0.57 -1.46
CA GLY A 65 -5.21 1.10 -0.31
C GLY A 65 -4.57 0.69 1.00
N VAL A 66 -5.17 1.18 2.07
CA VAL A 66 -4.87 0.77 3.43
C VAL A 66 -6.10 0.22 4.13
N MET A 67 -5.87 -0.74 5.02
CA MET A 67 -6.84 -1.18 6.03
C MET A 67 -6.18 -1.17 7.40
N LYS A 68 -6.97 -1.33 8.46
CA LYS A 68 -6.46 -1.52 9.82
C LYS A 68 -6.37 -3.00 10.15
N LEU A 69 -5.21 -3.46 10.58
CA LEU A 69 -5.02 -4.76 11.22
C LEU A 69 -4.42 -4.52 12.60
N ASN A 70 -5.08 -5.02 13.65
CA ASN A 70 -4.64 -4.83 15.04
C ASN A 70 -4.39 -3.34 15.41
N GLY A 71 -5.19 -2.43 14.83
CA GLY A 71 -5.06 -0.99 15.07
C GLY A 71 -4.01 -0.27 14.21
N GLU A 72 -3.22 -0.99 13.41
CA GLU A 72 -2.18 -0.41 12.55
C GLU A 72 -2.58 -0.38 11.08
N TYR A 73 -2.15 0.65 10.35
CA TYR A 73 -2.36 0.72 8.91
C TYR A 73 -1.44 -0.25 8.17
N VAL A 74 -2.04 -1.10 7.35
CA VAL A 74 -1.33 -2.01 6.46
C VAL A 74 -1.70 -1.73 5.00
N ALA A 75 -0.73 -1.84 4.11
CA ALA A 75 -0.92 -1.61 2.68
C ALA A 75 -1.38 -2.87 1.96
N GLY A 76 -2.28 -2.69 0.98
CA GLY A 76 -2.68 -3.73 0.05
C GLY A 76 -2.95 -3.19 -1.34
N PHE A 77 -3.37 -4.07 -2.25
CA PHE A 77 -3.72 -3.74 -3.63
C PHE A 77 -4.97 -4.50 -4.06
N ILE A 78 -5.73 -3.91 -4.98
CA ILE A 78 -6.95 -4.52 -5.54
C ILE A 78 -6.56 -5.47 -6.67
N CYS A 79 -7.11 -6.69 -6.61
CA CYS A 79 -6.99 -7.70 -7.64
C CYS A 79 -8.34 -8.41 -7.88
N SER A 80 -8.36 -9.40 -8.77
CA SER A 80 -9.58 -10.18 -9.06
C SER A 80 -10.17 -10.90 -7.85
N SER A 81 -9.35 -11.17 -6.83
CA SER A 81 -9.75 -11.88 -5.61
C SER A 81 -10.11 -10.92 -4.45
N GLY A 82 -10.18 -9.61 -4.69
CA GLY A 82 -10.44 -8.59 -3.67
C GLY A 82 -9.20 -7.79 -3.29
N PHE A 83 -9.14 -7.33 -2.04
CA PHE A 83 -8.03 -6.53 -1.50
C PHE A 83 -6.94 -7.43 -0.93
N ALA A 84 -5.81 -7.52 -1.62
CA ALA A 84 -4.69 -8.36 -1.26
C ALA A 84 -3.70 -7.61 -0.36
N VAL A 85 -3.49 -8.12 0.85
CA VAL A 85 -2.53 -7.59 1.82
C VAL A 85 -1.40 -8.59 2.02
N LYS A 86 -0.15 -8.10 1.98
CA LYS A 86 1.03 -8.94 2.24
C LYS A 86 1.18 -9.19 3.73
N GLN A 87 1.25 -10.46 4.10
CA GLN A 87 1.45 -10.98 5.44
C GLN A 87 2.73 -11.85 5.48
N PRO A 88 3.27 -12.18 6.67
CA PRO A 88 4.47 -13.03 6.76
C PRO A 88 4.32 -14.39 6.08
N GLN A 89 3.11 -14.98 6.09
CA GLN A 89 2.82 -16.29 5.50
C GLN A 89 2.39 -16.22 4.02
N GLY A 90 2.27 -15.04 3.42
CA GLY A 90 1.82 -14.90 2.04
C GLY A 90 0.89 -13.72 1.80
N LEU A 91 -0.07 -13.89 0.89
CA LEU A 91 -1.13 -12.91 0.65
C LEU A 91 -2.40 -13.35 1.37
N THR A 92 -3.01 -12.41 2.09
CA THR A 92 -4.37 -12.57 2.62
C THR A 92 -5.29 -11.64 1.83
N PHE A 93 -6.46 -12.16 1.44
CA PHE A 93 -7.45 -11.41 0.67
C PHE A 93 -8.60 -10.99 1.58
N PHE A 94 -8.91 -9.70 1.54
CA PHE A 94 -9.98 -9.09 2.32
C PHE A 94 -11.06 -8.53 1.38
N PRO A 95 -12.32 -8.45 1.85
CA PRO A 95 -13.36 -7.72 1.15
C PRO A 95 -12.99 -6.23 0.97
N VAL A 96 -13.43 -5.63 -0.12
CA VAL A 96 -13.23 -4.18 -0.39
C VAL A 96 -13.86 -3.30 0.70
N THR A 97 -14.87 -3.82 1.41
CA THR A 97 -15.52 -3.12 2.53
C THR A 97 -14.61 -2.93 3.76
N GLU A 98 -13.55 -3.74 3.88
CA GLU A 98 -12.55 -3.63 4.96
C GLU A 98 -11.48 -2.57 4.70
N ILE A 99 -11.46 -1.99 3.49
CA ILE A 99 -10.53 -0.92 3.15
C ILE A 99 -10.94 0.35 3.90
N GLU A 100 -9.98 0.97 4.57
CA GLU A 100 -10.16 2.28 5.20
C GLU A 100 -10.12 3.37 4.14
N GLN A 101 -9.08 3.37 3.30
CA GLN A 101 -8.87 4.34 2.23
C GLN A 101 -8.24 3.67 1.01
N ALA A 102 -8.80 3.92 -0.18
CA ALA A 102 -8.26 3.48 -1.45
C ALA A 102 -7.67 4.66 -2.23
N TYR A 103 -6.77 4.37 -3.16
CA TYR A 103 -6.08 5.35 -4.00
C TYR A 103 -5.98 4.82 -5.43
N THR A 104 -6.28 5.69 -6.39
CA THR A 104 -6.14 5.34 -7.80
C THR A 104 -4.67 5.31 -8.20
N VAL A 105 -4.31 4.30 -8.97
CA VAL A 105 -2.96 4.15 -9.53
C VAL A 105 -3.06 4.12 -11.05
N GLY A 106 -2.34 5.02 -11.72
CA GLY A 106 -2.50 5.24 -13.16
C GLY A 106 -3.71 6.11 -13.49
N GLU A 107 -3.91 6.38 -14.79
CA GLU A 107 -5.07 7.10 -15.34
C GLU A 107 -6.20 6.13 -15.76
#